data_AF-A0A5N5UR75-F1
#
_entry.id   AF-A0A5N5UR75-F1
#
_cell.length_a   1.000
_cell.length_b   1.000
_cell.length_c   1.000
_cell.angle_alpha   90.00
_cell.angle_beta   90.00
_cell.angle_gamma   90.00
#
_symmetry.space_group_name_H-M   'P 1'
#
loop_
_entity.id
_entity.type
_entity.pdbx_description
1 polymer ?
#
loop_
_entity_poly.entity_id
_entity_poly.type
_entity_poly.pdbx_seq_one_letter_code
_entity_poly.pdbx_strand_id
1 'polypeptide(L)' 'MTRWQLDCLRRLMWRQDGVVTRRDNLAAGGADNDIVRLLRRRELVAVHPGVYVTHSGRLTRNQRHWANVRRDWP' A
#
# COMPACT_ATOMS: atom_id res chain seq x y z
N MET A 1 -11.47 8.01 6.24
CA MET A 1 -10.34 8.70 5.58
C MET A 1 -10.75 10.08 5.12
N THR A 2 -10.10 11.12 5.65
CA THR A 2 -10.22 12.50 5.16
C THR A 2 -9.36 12.71 3.90
N ARG A 3 -9.71 13.69 3.06
CA ARG A 3 -9.05 13.96 1.76
C ARG A 3 -7.54 14.16 1.86
N TRP A 4 -7.06 14.76 2.95
CA TRP A 4 -5.63 14.99 3.22
C TRP A 4 -4.83 13.69 3.42
N GLN A 5 -5.45 12.64 3.98
CA GLN A 5 -4.78 11.35 4.22
C GLN A 5 -4.50 10.60 2.91
N LEU A 6 -5.41 10.72 1.94
CA LEU A 6 -5.25 10.17 0.59
C LEU A 6 -4.11 10.86 -0.19
N ASP A 7 -3.89 12.15 0.01
CA ASP A 7 -2.85 12.91 -0.71
C ASP A 7 -1.43 12.61 -0.19
N CYS A 8 -1.26 12.42 1.12
CA CYS A 8 0.02 11.95 1.69
C CYS A 8 0.33 10.51 1.24
N LEU A 9 -0.67 9.63 1.30
CA LEU A 9 -0.52 8.24 0.85
C LEU A 9 -0.20 8.17 -0.65
N ARG A 10 -0.89 8.95 -1.51
CA ARG A 10 -0.59 9.02 -2.95
C ARG A 10 0.84 9.47 -3.25
N ARG A 11 1.37 10.44 -2.49
CA ARG A 11 2.76 10.90 -2.67
C ARG A 11 3.78 9.85 -2.29
N LEU A 12 3.52 9.08 -1.24
CA LEU A 12 4.36 7.95 -0.85
C LEU A 12 4.30 6.83 -1.89
N MET A 13 3.08 6.50 -2.35
CA MET A 13 2.84 5.51 -3.40
C MET A 13 3.58 5.85 -4.69
N TRP A 14 3.63 7.13 -5.08
CA TRP A 14 4.39 7.55 -6.26
C TRP A 14 5.89 7.27 -6.15
N ARG A 15 6.48 7.38 -4.94
CA ARG A 15 7.89 7.03 -4.72
C ARG A 15 8.14 5.53 -4.67
N GLN A 16 7.13 4.75 -4.30
CA GLN A 16 7.21 3.30 -4.10
C GLN A 16 6.47 2.51 -5.19
N ASP A 17 6.24 3.12 -6.36
CA ASP A 17 5.61 2.48 -7.53
C ASP A 17 4.25 1.80 -7.23
N GLY A 18 3.46 2.42 -6.35
CA GLY A 18 2.14 1.92 -5.94
C GLY A 18 2.15 0.85 -4.84
N VAL A 19 3.31 0.55 -4.25
CA VAL A 19 3.41 -0.32 -3.05
C VAL A 19 3.02 0.48 -1.80
N VAL A 20 2.16 -0.11 -0.97
CA VAL A 20 1.68 0.46 0.31
C VAL A 20 1.80 -0.59 1.39
N THR A 21 2.16 -0.18 2.61
CA THR A 21 2.10 -1.07 3.77
C THR A 21 1.00 -0.69 4.75
N ARG A 22 0.67 -1.62 5.64
CA ARG A 22 -0.15 -1.34 6.83
C ARG A 22 0.44 -0.18 7.65
N ARG A 23 1.77 -0.13 7.81
CA ARG A 23 2.45 0.92 8.58
C ARG A 23 2.29 2.29 7.94
N ASP A 24 2.38 2.38 6.61
CA ASP A 24 2.19 3.64 5.88
C ASP A 24 0.76 4.18 6.05
N ASN A 25 -0.23 3.28 6.01
CA ASN A 25 -1.62 3.64 6.25
C ASN A 25 -1.82 4.17 7.68
N LEU A 26 -1.25 3.51 8.69
CA LEU A 26 -1.31 3.98 10.09
C LEU A 26 -0.57 5.31 10.29
N ALA A 27 0.60 5.48 9.67
CA ALA A 27 1.39 6.71 9.73
C ALA A 27 0.66 7.89 9.06
N ALA A 28 -0.16 7.63 8.04
CA ALA A 28 -1.07 8.61 7.44
C ALA A 28 -2.35 8.85 8.26
N GLY A 29 -2.48 8.24 9.45
CA GLY A 29 -3.64 8.33 10.33
C GLY A 29 -4.84 7.48 9.90
N GLY A 30 -4.65 6.56 8.95
CA GLY A 30 -5.64 5.56 8.58
C GLY A 30 -5.78 4.47 9.63
N ALA A 31 -6.82 3.63 9.51
CA ALA A 31 -7.04 2.49 10.39
C ALA A 31 -6.92 1.15 9.62
N ASP A 32 -6.75 0.04 10.33
CA ASP A 32 -6.73 -1.29 9.69
C ASP A 32 -8.03 -1.60 8.93
N ASN A 33 -9.16 -1.10 9.45
CA ASN A 33 -10.46 -1.22 8.80
C ASN A 33 -10.48 -0.59 7.40
N ASP A 34 -9.65 0.43 7.17
CA ASP A 34 -9.51 0.98 5.83
C ASP A 34 -8.84 0.01 4.87
N ILE A 35 -7.76 -0.66 5.29
CA ILE A 35 -7.11 -1.67 4.44
C ILE A 35 -8.06 -2.82 4.16
N VAL A 36 -8.77 -3.32 5.17
CA VAL A 36 -9.77 -4.38 4.98
C VAL A 36 -10.84 -3.94 3.99
N ARG A 37 -11.32 -2.69 4.08
CA ARG A 37 -12.29 -2.13 3.12
C ARG A 37 -11.72 -2.07 1.70
N LEU A 38 -10.47 -1.61 1.53
CA LEU A 38 -9.81 -1.50 0.23
C LEU A 38 -9.54 -2.88 -0.41
N LEU A 39 -9.14 -3.87 0.39
CA LEU A 39 -8.98 -5.26 -0.04
C LEU A 39 -10.31 -5.85 -0.52
N ARG A 40 -11.40 -5.67 0.24
CA ARG A 40 -12.74 -6.14 -0.16
C ARG A 40 -13.21 -5.52 -1.48
N ARG A 41 -12.88 -4.25 -1.71
CA ARG A 41 -13.19 -3.53 -2.96
C ARG A 41 -12.23 -3.82 -4.11
N ARG A 42 -11.19 -4.65 -3.88
CA ARG A 42 -10.11 -4.92 -4.83
C ARG A 42 -9.35 -3.66 -5.27
N GLU A 43 -9.39 -2.61 -4.45
CA GLU A 43 -8.58 -1.40 -4.63
C GLU A 43 -7.13 -1.63 -4.15
N LEU A 44 -6.94 -2.60 -3.25
CA LEU A 44 -5.64 -3.13 -2.86
C LEU A 44 -5.58 -4.64 -3.10
N VAL A 45 -4.39 -5.13 -3.39
CA VAL A 45 -4.08 -6.55 -3.53
C VAL A 45 -2.88 -6.87 -2.65
N ALA A 46 -3.00 -7.91 -1.83
CA ALA A 46 -1.91 -8.35 -0.96
C ALA A 46 -0.78 -9.01 -1.77
N VAL A 47 0.46 -8.60 -1.49
CA VAL A 47 1.67 -9.22 -2.06
C VAL A 47 2.38 -10.05 -1.00
N HIS A 48 2.58 -9.47 0.18
CA HIS A 48 3.12 -10.08 1.39
C HIS A 48 2.24 -9.70 2.59
N PRO A 49 2.34 -10.38 3.74
CA PRO A 49 1.64 -9.95 4.95
C PRO A 49 1.94 -8.48 5.28
N GLY A 50 0.90 -7.64 5.26
CA GLY A 50 1.02 -6.21 5.53
C GLY A 50 1.58 -5.34 4.39
N VAL A 51 1.81 -5.90 3.20
CA VAL A 51 2.29 -5.21 1.99
C VAL A 51 1.29 -5.41 0.84
N TYR A 52 0.89 -4.31 0.22
CA TYR A 52 -0.20 -4.24 -0.74
C TYR A 52 0.19 -3.43 -1.98
N VAL A 53 -0.47 -3.69 -3.10
CA VAL A 53 -0.40 -2.89 -4.35
C VAL A 53 -1.79 -2.48 -4.80
N THR A 54 -1.88 -1.47 -5.67
CA THR A 54 -3.16 -0.92 -6.17
C THR A 54 -3.79 -1.68 -7.34
N HIS A 55 -3.15 -2.73 -7.84
CA HIS A 55 -3.65 -3.50 -8.98
C HIS A 55 -3.38 -4.99 -8.84
N SER A 56 -4.24 -5.81 -9.46
CA SER A 56 -4.10 -7.27 -9.47
C SER A 56 -3.23 -7.81 -10.61
N GLY A 57 -2.75 -6.95 -11.52
CA GLY A 57 -1.87 -7.35 -12.61
C GLY A 57 -0.48 -7.81 -12.15
N ARG A 58 0.27 -8.45 -13.07
CA ARG A 58 1.64 -8.92 -12.80
C ARG A 58 2.51 -7.74 -12.34
N LEU A 59 3.14 -7.90 -11.18
CA LEU A 59 4.03 -6.88 -10.64
C LEU A 59 5.22 -6.62 -11.56
N THR A 60 5.55 -5.35 -11.74
CA THR A 60 6.80 -4.94 -12.38
C THR A 60 8.00 -5.42 -11.55
N ARG A 61 9.20 -5.42 -12.14
CA ARG A 61 10.43 -5.77 -11.40
C ARG A 61 10.66 -4.79 -10.25
N ASN A 62 10.35 -3.52 -10.46
CA ASN A 62 10.50 -2.46 -9.46
C ASN A 62 9.51 -2.61 -8.29
N GLN A 63 8.23 -2.89 -8.57
CA GLN A 63 7.24 -3.18 -7.54
C GLN A 63 7.60 -4.40 -6.70
N ARG A 64 8.12 -5.46 -7.33
CA ARG A 64 8.64 -6.63 -6.61
C ARG A 64 9.80 -6.27 -5.69
N HIS A 65 10.72 -5.42 -6.16
CA HIS A 65 11.82 -4.95 -5.34
C HIS A 65 11.30 -4.14 -4.14
N TRP A 66 10.44 -3.15 -4.35
CA TRP A 66 9.83 -2.37 -3.27
C TRP A 66 9.03 -3.23 -2.29
N ALA A 67 8.25 -4.20 -2.77
CA ALA A 67 7.49 -5.10 -1.92
C ALA A 67 8.40 -5.94 -1.01
N ASN A 68 9.55 -6.38 -1.51
CA ASN A 68 10.54 -7.10 -0.70
C ASN A 68 11.24 -6.17 0.30
N VAL A 69 11.67 -4.98 -0.14
CA VAL A 69 12.28 -3.97 0.75
C VAL A 69 11.33 -3.60 1.89
N ARG A 70 10.04 -3.38 1.62
CA ARG A 70 9.05 -3.04 2.67
C ARG A 70 8.72 -4.22 3.59
N ARG A 71 8.84 -5.45 3.11
CA ARG A 71 8.66 -6.66 3.92
C ARG A 71 9.84 -6.85 4.89
N ASP A 72 11.06 -6.73 4.37
CA ASP A 72 12.29 -7.08 5.08
C ASP A 72 12.86 -5.88 5.88
N TRP A 73 12.56 -4.65 5.46
CA TRP A 73 12.92 -3.39 6.13
C TRP A 73 11.66 -2.54 6.43
N PRO A 74 10.93 -2.88 7.51
CA PRO A 74 9.65 -2.28 7.85
C PRO A 74 9.69 -0.84 8.37
#